data_AF-O87459-F1
#
_entry.id   AF-O87459-F1
#
_cell.length_a   1.000
_cell.length_b   1.000
_cell.length_c   1.000
_cell.angle_alpha   90.00
_cell.angle_beta   90.00
_cell.angle_gamma   90.00
#
_symmetry.space_group_name_H-M   'P 1'
#
loop_
_entity.id
_entity.type
_entity.pdbx_description
1 polymer ?
#
loop_
_entity_poly.entity_id
_entity_poly.type
_entity_poly.pdbx_seq_one_letter_code
_entity_poly.pdbx_strand_id
1 'polypeptide(L)'
;MKFLSAGLLLFGMLLLGGCSDETDLFTGLSEQDSNEVVARLADQHIDARKRLEKTGVVVTVATSDMNRAVRVLNAAGLPRQSRASLGDIFKKEGVISTPLEERARYIYALSQELEATWSQIDGVIVARVHVVLPERIAPGEPVQPASAAVFIKHSAALDPDSVRGRIQQMVASSIPGMSAQSAESKKFSIVFVPATEFQETTQWASFGPFKLDSEELPFWHLMLWLVPAGVVLLLLIIALLLRNDWGAALLPRIWFWAPNRSTVPARA
;
A
#
# COMPACT_ATOMS: atom_id res chain seq x y z
N MET A 1 19.78 -30.46 -36.11
CA MET A 1 18.62 -29.53 -36.01
C MET A 1 17.91 -29.58 -34.65
N LYS A 2 17.63 -30.76 -34.07
CA LYS A 2 16.90 -30.87 -32.78
C LYS A 2 17.61 -30.20 -31.58
N PHE A 3 18.93 -30.30 -31.49
CA PHE A 3 19.72 -29.72 -30.39
C PHE A 3 19.87 -28.19 -30.44
N LEU A 4 19.83 -27.59 -31.64
CA LEU A 4 19.88 -26.14 -31.83
C LEU A 4 18.57 -25.47 -31.36
N SER A 5 17.44 -26.11 -31.70
CA SER A 5 16.11 -25.67 -31.24
C SER A 5 15.97 -25.78 -29.72
N ALA A 6 16.50 -26.85 -29.12
CA ALA A 6 16.50 -27.02 -27.67
C ALA A 6 17.32 -25.96 -26.93
N GLY A 7 18.49 -25.57 -27.46
CA GLY A 7 19.30 -24.50 -26.86
C GLY A 7 18.64 -23.11 -26.93
N LEU A 8 17.98 -22.80 -28.06
CA LEU A 8 17.23 -21.55 -28.24
C LEU A 8 15.99 -21.49 -27.32
N LEU A 9 15.28 -22.61 -27.16
CA LEU A 9 14.14 -22.71 -26.25
C LEU A 9 14.55 -22.56 -24.78
N LEU A 10 15.67 -23.17 -24.37
CA LEU A 10 16.18 -23.02 -23.01
C LEU A 10 16.55 -21.56 -22.70
N PHE A 11 17.22 -20.88 -23.64
CA PHE A 11 17.57 -19.46 -23.52
C PHE A 11 16.33 -18.56 -23.49
N GLY A 12 15.32 -18.85 -24.32
CA GLY A 12 14.04 -18.15 -24.30
C GLY A 12 13.30 -18.32 -22.96
N MET A 13 13.33 -19.52 -22.38
CA MET A 13 12.64 -19.79 -21.11
C MET A 13 13.34 -19.14 -19.90
N LEU A 14 14.65 -18.93 -19.96
CA LEU A 14 15.42 -18.19 -18.95
C LEU A 14 15.10 -16.69 -18.95
N LEU A 15 14.65 -16.12 -20.07
CA LEU A 15 14.25 -14.71 -20.17
C LEU A 15 12.84 -14.43 -19.61
N LEU A 16 12.07 -15.46 -19.25
CA LEU A 16 10.68 -15.33 -18.76
C LEU A 16 10.55 -15.32 -17.22
N GLY A 17 11.66 -15.27 -16.48
CA GLY A 17 11.68 -15.43 -15.01
C GLY A 17 11.23 -14.23 -14.17
N GLY A 18 10.39 -13.33 -14.70
CA GLY A 18 9.87 -12.17 -13.96
C GLY A 18 8.48 -12.43 -13.38
N CYS A 19 8.35 -13.29 -12.38
CA CYS A 19 7.11 -13.35 -11.58
C CYS A 19 7.22 -12.31 -10.47
N SER A 20 6.47 -11.21 -10.58
CA SER A 20 6.28 -10.28 -9.47
C SER A 20 5.27 -10.88 -8.51
N ASP A 21 5.70 -11.27 -7.30
CA ASP A 21 4.79 -11.69 -6.25
C ASP A 21 3.94 -10.48 -5.81
N GLU A 22 2.64 -10.52 -6.10
CA GLU A 22 1.68 -9.51 -5.62
C GLU A 22 1.15 -9.90 -4.23
N THR A 23 1.04 -8.91 -3.34
CA THR A 23 0.44 -9.07 -2.01
C THR A 23 -0.73 -8.10 -1.84
N ASP A 24 -1.73 -8.52 -1.07
CA ASP A 24 -2.90 -7.72 -0.74
C ASP A 24 -2.52 -6.57 0.23
N LEU A 25 -2.78 -5.33 -0.18
CA LEU A 25 -2.51 -4.12 0.59
C LEU A 25 -3.69 -3.75 1.50
N PHE A 26 -4.90 -3.72 0.91
CA PHE A 26 -6.15 -3.44 1.61
C PHE A 26 -7.26 -4.34 1.08
N THR A 27 -8.19 -4.71 1.96
CA THR A 27 -9.36 -5.53 1.65
C THR A 27 -10.63 -4.81 2.10
N GLY A 28 -11.75 -5.10 1.43
CA GLY A 28 -13.07 -4.56 1.81
C GLY A 28 -13.22 -3.05 1.59
N LEU A 29 -12.47 -2.45 0.66
CA LEU A 29 -12.60 -1.03 0.34
C LEU A 29 -13.87 -0.77 -0.48
N SER A 30 -14.43 0.44 -0.33
CA SER A 30 -15.44 0.94 -1.26
C SER A 30 -14.79 1.18 -2.64
N GLU A 31 -15.60 1.18 -3.70
CA GLU A 31 -15.10 1.44 -5.05
C GLU A 31 -14.42 2.83 -5.13
N GLN A 32 -15.03 3.84 -4.52
CA GLN A 32 -14.49 5.20 -4.47
C GLN A 32 -13.15 5.26 -3.73
N ASP A 33 -13.05 4.64 -2.55
CA ASP A 33 -11.79 4.63 -1.79
C ASP A 33 -10.71 3.85 -2.52
N SER A 34 -11.07 2.74 -3.19
CA SER A 34 -10.14 1.96 -3.99
C SER A 34 -9.59 2.75 -5.19
N ASN A 35 -10.41 3.60 -5.80
CA ASN A 35 -10.00 4.47 -6.90
C ASN A 35 -9.01 5.53 -6.42
N GLU A 36 -9.27 6.13 -5.25
CA GLU A 36 -8.37 7.12 -4.65
C GLU A 36 -7.03 6.49 -4.26
N VAL A 37 -7.04 5.32 -3.61
CA VAL A 37 -5.82 4.58 -3.26
C VAL A 37 -4.98 4.29 -4.49
N VAL A 38 -5.58 3.74 -5.54
CA VAL A 38 -4.84 3.38 -6.78
C VAL A 38 -4.31 4.62 -7.49
N ALA A 39 -5.09 5.71 -7.56
CA ALA A 39 -4.63 6.96 -8.15
C ALA A 39 -3.40 7.52 -7.41
N ARG A 40 -3.41 7.49 -6.07
CA ARG A 40 -2.29 7.99 -5.26
C ARG A 40 -1.03 7.11 -5.33
N LEU A 41 -1.21 5.80 -5.49
CA LEU A 41 -0.09 4.88 -5.74
C LEU A 41 0.49 5.12 -7.14
N ALA A 42 -0.36 5.32 -8.15
CA ALA A 42 0.06 5.62 -9.51
C ALA A 42 0.84 6.96 -9.61
N ASP A 43 0.43 8.00 -8.87
CA ASP A 43 1.17 9.27 -8.77
C ASP A 43 2.62 9.08 -8.29
N GLN A 44 2.87 8.02 -7.51
CA GLN A 44 4.18 7.67 -6.98
C GLN A 44 4.87 6.57 -7.79
N HIS A 45 4.39 6.23 -8.99
CA HIS A 45 4.94 5.14 -9.81
C HIS A 45 4.92 3.78 -9.09
N ILE A 46 3.91 3.53 -8.25
CA ILE A 46 3.65 2.22 -7.65
C ILE A 46 2.53 1.55 -8.44
N ASP A 47 2.82 0.44 -9.09
CA ASP A 47 1.81 -0.34 -9.80
C ASP A 47 0.89 -1.06 -8.80
N ALA A 48 -0.38 -0.66 -8.81
CA ALA A 48 -1.41 -1.24 -7.97
C ALA A 48 -2.55 -1.80 -8.84
N ARG A 49 -3.06 -2.99 -8.49
CA ARG A 49 -4.21 -3.59 -9.17
C ARG A 49 -5.42 -3.67 -8.25
N LYS A 50 -6.61 -3.57 -8.84
CA LYS A 50 -7.88 -3.78 -8.14
C LYS A 50 -8.44 -5.14 -8.48
N ARG A 51 -8.91 -5.85 -7.46
CA ARG A 51 -9.65 -7.11 -7.57
C ARG A 51 -10.98 -6.95 -6.86
N LEU A 52 -12.08 -7.22 -7.55
CA LEU A 52 -13.40 -7.21 -6.93
C LEU A 52 -13.64 -8.52 -6.17
N GLU A 53 -14.10 -8.40 -4.93
CA GLU A 53 -14.52 -9.51 -4.08
C GLU A 53 -15.94 -9.29 -3.53
N LYS A 54 -16.52 -10.32 -2.90
CA LYS A 54 -17.87 -10.25 -2.33
C LYS A 54 -18.01 -9.24 -1.19
N THR A 55 -16.92 -8.96 -0.49
CA THR A 55 -16.87 -8.08 0.68
C THR A 55 -16.41 -6.66 0.35
N GLY A 56 -16.08 -6.37 -0.91
CA GLY A 56 -15.60 -5.07 -1.37
C GLY A 56 -14.48 -5.19 -2.41
N VAL A 57 -13.71 -4.12 -2.58
CA VAL A 57 -12.56 -4.11 -3.49
C VAL A 57 -11.27 -4.40 -2.70
N VAL A 58 -10.45 -5.28 -3.24
CA VAL A 58 -9.08 -5.56 -2.76
C VAL A 58 -8.10 -4.84 -3.67
N VAL A 59 -7.12 -4.16 -3.06
CA VAL A 59 -6.01 -3.52 -3.78
C VAL A 59 -4.75 -4.33 -3.54
N THR A 60 -4.10 -4.78 -4.61
CA THR A 60 -2.84 -5.54 -4.57
C THR A 60 -1.69 -4.70 -5.10
N VAL A 61 -0.50 -4.92 -4.55
CA VAL A 61 0.76 -4.27 -4.98
C VAL A 61 1.88 -5.31 -5.03
N ALA A 62 2.96 -5.03 -5.75
CA ALA A 62 4.16 -5.86 -5.69
C ALA A 62 4.70 -5.93 -4.25
N THR A 63 5.18 -7.11 -3.85
CA THR A 63 5.67 -7.35 -2.48
C THR A 63 6.87 -6.45 -2.14
N SER A 64 7.72 -6.12 -3.12
CA SER A 64 8.81 -5.14 -2.99
C SER A 64 8.29 -3.74 -2.64
N ASP A 65 7.17 -3.33 -3.25
CA ASP A 65 6.58 -2.00 -3.09
C ASP A 65 5.68 -1.86 -1.86
N MET A 66 5.35 -2.94 -1.15
CA MET A 66 4.39 -2.92 -0.03
C MET A 66 4.72 -1.84 1.01
N ASN A 67 5.96 -1.80 1.47
CA ASN A 67 6.41 -0.82 2.47
C ASN A 67 6.33 0.62 1.94
N ARG A 68 6.63 0.81 0.65
CA ARG A 68 6.56 2.11 -0.04
C ARG A 68 5.11 2.56 -0.16
N ALA A 69 4.23 1.68 -0.61
CA ALA A 69 2.79 1.89 -0.75
C ALA A 69 2.15 2.29 0.59
N VAL A 70 2.40 1.55 1.66
CA VAL A 70 1.86 1.86 2.99
C VAL A 70 2.30 3.25 3.46
N ARG A 71 3.57 3.61 3.28
CA ARG A 71 4.07 4.94 3.68
C ARG A 71 3.46 6.06 2.87
N VAL A 72 3.36 5.91 1.55
CA VAL A 72 2.73 6.87 0.65
C VAL A 72 1.27 7.11 1.04
N LEU A 73 0.51 6.03 1.25
CA LEU A 73 -0.91 6.14 1.61
C LEU A 73 -1.10 6.72 3.00
N ASN A 74 -0.28 6.33 3.98
CA ASN A 74 -0.32 6.92 5.32
C ASN A 74 0.00 8.42 5.28
N ALA A 75 0.97 8.86 4.48
CA ALA A 75 1.27 10.28 4.28
C ALA A 75 0.05 11.02 3.70
N ALA A 76 -0.64 10.41 2.74
CA ALA A 76 -1.88 10.91 2.14
C ALA A 76 -3.14 10.72 3.01
N GLY A 77 -3.05 10.08 4.18
CA GLY A 77 -4.21 9.84 5.05
C GLY A 77 -5.23 8.83 4.51
N LEU A 78 -4.77 7.92 3.65
CA LEU A 78 -5.59 6.89 3.02
C LEU A 78 -5.42 5.52 3.68
N PRO A 79 -6.45 4.66 3.63
CA PRO A 79 -7.80 4.91 3.10
C PRO A 79 -8.60 5.86 3.99
N ARG A 80 -9.52 6.61 3.39
CA ARG A 80 -10.41 7.49 4.16
C ARG A 80 -11.26 6.62 5.08
N GLN A 81 -11.37 7.01 6.35
CA GLN A 81 -12.29 6.31 7.24
C GLN A 81 -13.73 6.59 6.80
N SER A 82 -14.52 5.52 6.71
CA SER A 82 -15.95 5.62 6.45
C SER A 82 -16.60 6.46 7.54
N ARG A 83 -17.29 7.53 7.14
CA ARG A 83 -17.98 8.44 8.06
C ARG A 83 -19.43 8.01 8.14
N ALA A 84 -19.94 7.85 9.35
CA ALA A 84 -21.36 7.63 9.54
C ALA A 84 -22.10 8.94 9.27
N SER A 85 -23.12 8.92 8.40
CA SER A 85 -23.92 10.11 8.16
C SER A 85 -24.82 10.40 9.37
N LEU A 86 -25.30 11.65 9.49
CA LEU A 86 -26.31 12.02 10.49
C LEU A 86 -27.51 11.07 10.44
N GLY A 87 -27.92 10.67 9.24
CA GLY A 87 -29.01 9.74 9.01
C GLY A 87 -28.73 8.31 9.49
N ASP A 88 -27.47 7.88 9.56
CA ASP A 88 -27.09 6.57 10.08
C ASP A 88 -27.04 6.57 11.60
N ILE A 89 -26.51 7.65 12.19
CA ILE A 89 -26.37 7.81 13.63
C ILE A 89 -27.74 7.99 14.30
N PHE A 90 -28.68 8.70 13.65
CA PHE A 90 -30.01 8.96 14.20
C PHE A 90 -31.07 7.90 13.88
N LYS A 91 -30.68 6.73 13.31
CA LYS A 91 -31.59 5.59 13.21
C LYS A 91 -31.99 5.17 14.63
N LYS A 92 -33.25 5.42 15.00
CA LYS A 92 -33.82 4.99 16.27
C LYS A 92 -33.96 3.47 16.25
N GLU A 93 -32.91 2.75 16.61
CA GLU A 93 -32.96 1.31 16.86
C GLU A 93 -33.65 1.08 18.21
N GLY A 94 -34.99 1.17 18.22
CA GLY A 94 -35.81 0.99 19.42
C GLY A 94 -36.95 1.99 19.52
N VAL A 95 -38.02 1.61 20.23
CA VAL A 95 -39.26 2.39 20.36
C VAL A 95 -39.06 3.65 21.24
N ILE A 96 -38.04 3.68 22.11
CA ILE A 96 -37.76 4.81 23.02
C ILE A 96 -36.24 4.95 23.20
N SER A 97 -35.66 6.11 22.86
CA SER A 97 -34.26 6.45 23.13
C SER A 97 -34.11 7.12 24.49
N THR A 98 -33.00 6.87 25.19
CA THR A 98 -32.74 7.56 26.47
C THR A 98 -32.18 8.97 26.22
N PRO A 99 -32.41 9.95 27.13
CA PRO A 99 -31.83 11.30 26.98
C PRO A 99 -30.30 11.30 26.85
N LEU A 100 -29.62 10.37 27.53
CA LEU A 100 -28.16 10.21 27.44
C LEU A 100 -27.75 9.75 26.04
N GLU A 101 -28.50 8.83 25.45
CA GLU A 101 -28.24 8.28 24.12
C GLU A 101 -28.49 9.32 23.02
N GLU A 102 -29.59 10.07 23.10
CA GLU A 102 -29.86 11.18 22.16
C GLU A 102 -28.76 12.24 22.22
N ARG A 103 -28.28 12.55 23.44
CA ARG A 103 -27.16 13.47 23.64
C ARG A 103 -25.85 12.93 23.06
N ALA A 104 -25.51 11.67 23.29
CA ALA A 104 -24.31 11.04 22.73
C ALA A 104 -24.34 11.04 21.19
N ARG A 105 -25.49 10.71 20.60
CA ARG A 105 -25.69 10.77 19.15
C ARG A 105 -25.56 12.19 18.61
N TYR A 106 -26.11 13.19 19.30
CA TYR A 106 -25.96 14.60 18.92
C TYR A 106 -24.49 15.07 18.96
N ILE A 107 -23.74 14.73 20.00
CA ILE A 107 -22.31 15.10 20.12
C ILE A 107 -21.48 14.43 19.02
N TYR A 108 -21.71 13.14 18.77
CA TYR A 108 -21.00 12.40 17.74
C TYR A 108 -21.28 12.97 16.35
N ALA A 109 -22.54 13.24 16.05
CA ALA A 109 -22.97 13.89 14.82
C ALA A 109 -22.33 15.26 14.60
N LEU A 110 -22.37 16.13 15.62
CA LEU A 110 -21.74 17.45 15.55
C LEU A 110 -20.23 17.33 15.28
N SER A 111 -19.57 16.36 15.93
CA SER A 111 -18.14 16.11 15.71
C SER A 111 -17.87 15.66 14.27
N GLN A 112 -18.67 14.74 13.71
CA GLN A 112 -18.53 14.28 12.34
C GLN A 112 -18.74 15.40 11.30
N GLU A 113 -19.71 16.29 11.52
CA GLU A 113 -19.99 17.39 10.59
C GLU A 113 -18.84 18.42 10.57
N LEU A 114 -18.25 18.69 11.74
CA LEU A 114 -17.05 19.53 11.84
C LEU A 114 -15.83 18.88 11.21
N GLU A 115 -15.61 17.57 11.44
CA GLU A 115 -14.57 16.79 10.76
C GLU A 115 -14.71 16.87 9.25
N ALA A 116 -15.93 16.67 8.72
CA ALA A 116 -16.21 16.69 7.30
C ALA A 116 -15.93 18.07 6.71
N THR A 117 -16.39 19.14 7.34
CA THR A 117 -16.20 20.51 6.87
C THR A 117 -14.71 20.88 6.82
N TRP A 118 -13.93 20.53 7.85
CA TRP A 118 -12.51 20.88 7.88
C TRP A 118 -11.65 20.01 6.96
N SER A 119 -12.08 18.77 6.69
CA SER A 119 -11.42 17.92 5.69
C SER A 119 -11.53 18.43 4.25
N GLN A 120 -12.42 19.41 3.99
CA GLN A 120 -12.55 20.06 2.68
C GLN A 120 -11.60 21.24 2.49
N ILE A 121 -10.90 21.68 3.55
CA ILE A 121 -9.93 22.77 3.45
C ILE A 121 -8.71 22.27 2.67
N ASP A 122 -8.27 23.04 1.68
CA ASP A 122 -7.10 22.71 0.87
C ASP A 122 -5.87 22.48 1.76
N GLY A 123 -5.18 21.37 1.52
CA GLY A 123 -4.01 20.97 2.30
C GLY A 123 -4.30 20.33 3.66
N VAL A 124 -5.57 20.24 4.09
CA VAL A 124 -5.96 19.36 5.20
C VAL A 124 -6.08 17.92 4.69
N ILE A 125 -5.33 17.02 5.30
CA ILE A 125 -5.31 15.60 4.94
C ILE A 125 -6.25 14.82 5.85
N VAL A 126 -6.16 15.06 7.17
CA VAL A 126 -7.06 14.46 8.16
C VAL A 126 -7.45 15.54 9.16
N ALA A 127 -8.74 15.63 9.47
CA ALA A 127 -9.26 16.44 10.56
C ALA A 127 -9.98 15.53 11.57
N ARG A 128 -9.71 15.71 12.86
CA ARG A 128 -10.40 15.04 13.96
C ARG A 128 -10.86 16.08 14.98
N VAL A 129 -12.10 15.93 15.43
CA VAL A 129 -12.74 16.91 16.29
C VAL A 129 -13.41 16.19 17.44
N HIS A 130 -13.01 16.54 18.66
CA HIS A 130 -13.67 16.07 19.86
C HIS A 130 -14.37 17.26 20.50
N VAL A 131 -15.69 17.17 20.60
CA VAL A 131 -16.54 18.21 21.20
C VAL A 131 -17.07 17.74 22.55
N VAL A 132 -16.99 18.63 23.54
CA VAL A 132 -17.66 18.50 24.83
C VAL A 132 -18.67 19.64 24.93
N LEU A 133 -19.94 19.28 25.01
CA LEU A 133 -21.04 20.24 25.19
C LEU A 133 -21.22 20.59 26.67
N PRO A 134 -21.70 21.81 26.96
CA PRO A 134 -21.89 22.23 28.34
C PRO A 134 -22.94 21.36 29.04
N GLU A 135 -22.67 20.99 30.28
CA GLU A 135 -23.54 20.13 31.07
C GLU A 135 -23.63 20.59 32.52
N ARG A 136 -24.84 20.48 33.08
CA ARG A 136 -25.06 20.66 34.51
C ARG A 136 -25.24 19.30 35.16
N ILE A 137 -24.24 18.87 35.93
CA ILE A 137 -24.20 17.53 36.53
C ILE A 137 -25.24 17.42 37.66
N ALA A 138 -25.35 18.46 38.50
CA ALA A 138 -26.35 18.53 39.55
C ALA A 138 -27.01 19.91 39.65
N PRO A 139 -28.28 19.99 40.10
CA PRO A 139 -28.91 21.25 40.48
C PRO A 139 -28.09 21.96 41.56
N GLY A 140 -27.57 23.15 41.27
CA GLY A 140 -26.74 23.94 42.19
C GLY A 140 -25.25 23.95 41.83
N GLU A 141 -24.76 22.98 41.05
CA GLU A 141 -23.37 22.95 40.61
C GLU A 141 -23.12 23.90 39.41
N PRO A 142 -21.87 24.39 39.27
CA PRO A 142 -21.46 25.17 38.12
C PRO A 142 -21.57 24.32 36.85
N VAL A 143 -22.05 24.94 35.77
CA VAL A 143 -22.15 24.29 34.46
C VAL A 143 -20.73 24.03 33.95
N GLN A 144 -20.45 22.78 33.56
CA GLN A 144 -19.20 22.47 32.89
C GLN A 144 -19.13 23.24 31.56
N PRO A 145 -18.03 23.97 31.30
CA PRO A 145 -17.92 24.74 30.08
C PRO A 145 -17.80 23.83 28.86
N ALA A 146 -18.31 24.32 27.72
CA ALA A 146 -18.04 23.71 26.42
C ALA A 146 -16.52 23.69 26.14
N SER A 147 -16.04 22.61 25.55
CA SER A 147 -14.62 22.44 25.19
C SER A 147 -14.51 21.73 23.84
N ALA A 148 -13.46 22.04 23.09
CA ALA A 148 -13.16 21.32 21.84
C ALA A 148 -11.67 21.08 21.65
N ALA A 149 -11.34 19.90 21.13
CA ALA A 149 -10.00 19.53 20.72
C ALA A 149 -10.00 19.21 19.23
N VAL A 150 -9.10 19.85 18.50
CA VAL A 150 -9.00 19.78 17.05
C VAL A 150 -7.63 19.28 16.67
N PHE A 151 -7.58 18.16 15.96
CA PHE A 151 -6.37 17.61 15.41
C PHE A 151 -6.41 17.72 13.89
N ILE A 152 -5.38 18.32 13.32
CA ILE A 152 -5.28 18.52 11.87
C ILE A 152 -3.94 17.97 11.40
N LYS A 153 -3.98 16.94 10.56
CA LYS A 153 -2.86 16.52 9.73
C LYS A 153 -2.92 17.31 8.43
N HIS A 154 -1.83 17.97 8.07
CA HIS A 154 -1.80 18.84 6.89
C HIS A 154 -0.60 18.56 5.97
N SER A 155 -0.74 18.92 4.69
CA SER A 155 0.36 18.90 3.73
C SER A 155 1.29 20.09 3.95
N ALA A 156 2.48 20.04 3.32
CA ALA A 156 3.43 21.14 3.35
C ALA A 156 2.90 22.43 2.67
N ALA A 157 1.86 22.33 1.85
CA ALA A 157 1.25 23.47 1.17
C ALA A 157 0.37 24.33 2.10
N LEU A 158 -0.12 23.78 3.22
CA LEU A 158 -0.93 24.51 4.18
C LEU A 158 -0.03 25.15 5.24
N ASP A 159 -0.13 26.47 5.38
CA ASP A 159 0.44 27.20 6.51
C ASP A 159 -0.52 27.15 7.72
N PRO A 160 -0.18 26.43 8.81
CA PRO A 160 -1.04 26.29 9.99
C PRO A 160 -1.38 27.63 10.66
N ASP A 161 -0.45 28.58 10.65
CA ASP A 161 -0.63 29.84 11.35
C ASP A 161 -1.67 30.72 10.65
N SER A 162 -1.75 30.63 9.32
CA SER A 162 -2.74 31.34 8.51
C SER A 162 -4.18 30.87 8.74
N VAL A 163 -4.40 29.60 9.11
CA VAL A 163 -5.74 29.01 9.27
C VAL A 163 -6.16 28.86 10.73
N ARG A 164 -5.21 28.83 11.68
CA ARG A 164 -5.48 28.64 13.12
C ARG A 164 -6.57 29.56 13.64
N GLY A 165 -6.48 30.87 13.38
CA GLY A 165 -7.46 31.85 13.86
C GLY A 165 -8.86 31.65 13.28
N ARG A 166 -8.95 31.31 11.99
CA ARG A 166 -10.21 31.01 11.31
C ARG A 166 -10.88 29.76 11.86
N ILE A 167 -10.09 28.70 12.06
CA ILE A 167 -10.57 27.46 12.67
C ILE A 167 -11.08 27.76 14.08
N GLN A 168 -10.30 28.44 14.91
CA GLN A 168 -10.69 28.79 16.28
C GLN A 168 -12.02 29.58 16.33
N GLN A 169 -12.16 30.59 15.45
CA GLN A 169 -13.39 31.39 15.38
C GLN A 169 -14.58 30.54 14.94
N MET A 170 -14.39 29.70 13.94
CA MET A 170 -15.43 28.83 13.43
C MET A 170 -15.87 27.80 14.48
N VAL A 171 -14.93 27.14 15.17
CA VAL A 171 -15.25 26.21 16.27
C VAL A 171 -16.07 26.94 17.34
N ALA A 172 -15.65 28.15 17.73
CA ALA A 172 -16.35 28.95 18.73
C ALA A 172 -17.78 29.29 18.34
N SER A 173 -18.06 29.48 17.04
CA SER A 173 -19.40 29.73 16.52
C SER A 173 -20.24 28.46 16.31
N SER A 174 -19.61 27.32 16.03
CA SER A 174 -20.31 26.07 15.71
C SER A 174 -20.73 25.27 16.94
N ILE A 175 -20.12 25.50 18.11
CA ILE A 175 -20.40 24.75 19.34
C ILE A 175 -21.29 25.57 20.29
N PRO A 176 -22.49 25.06 20.63
CA PRO A 176 -23.38 25.71 21.60
C PRO A 176 -22.69 25.96 22.94
N GLY A 177 -22.81 27.19 23.46
CA GLY A 177 -22.24 27.58 24.74
C GLY A 177 -20.73 27.84 24.74
N MET A 178 -20.06 27.79 23.58
CA MET A 178 -18.64 28.14 23.45
C MET A 178 -18.43 29.62 23.05
N SER A 179 -19.32 30.20 22.23
CA SER A 179 -19.25 31.61 21.83
C SER A 179 -19.50 32.59 22.98
N ALA A 180 -20.38 32.22 23.92
CA ALA A 180 -20.75 33.02 25.08
C ALA A 180 -19.72 32.98 26.23
N GLN A 181 -18.68 32.15 26.13
CA GLN A 181 -17.59 32.11 27.11
C GLN A 181 -16.61 33.25 26.88
N SER A 182 -16.13 33.84 27.99
CA SER A 182 -15.06 34.84 27.97
C SER A 182 -13.80 34.26 27.33
N ALA A 183 -13.00 35.10 26.66
CA ALA A 183 -11.79 34.64 25.95
C ALA A 183 -10.82 33.87 26.85
N GLU A 184 -10.79 34.18 28.14
CA GLU A 184 -9.94 33.54 29.16
C GLU A 184 -10.42 32.16 29.61
N SER A 185 -11.70 31.82 29.43
CA SER A 185 -12.29 30.54 29.87
C SER A 185 -12.54 29.53 28.75
N LYS A 186 -12.29 29.91 27.49
CA LYS A 186 -12.42 29.02 26.32
C LYS A 186 -11.39 27.88 26.39
N LYS A 187 -11.86 26.69 26.76
CA LYS A 187 -11.06 25.46 26.73
C LYS A 187 -11.04 24.91 25.31
N PHE A 188 -10.00 25.26 24.56
CA PHE A 188 -9.86 24.84 23.18
C PHE A 188 -8.40 24.51 22.86
N SER A 189 -8.16 23.38 22.19
CA SER A 189 -6.83 22.97 21.74
C SER A 189 -6.84 22.67 20.24
N ILE A 190 -5.88 23.24 19.50
CA ILE A 190 -5.59 22.81 18.13
C ILE A 190 -4.18 22.27 18.09
N VAL A 191 -4.03 21.08 17.52
CA VAL A 191 -2.73 20.49 17.21
C VAL A 191 -2.64 20.30 15.70
N PHE A 192 -1.62 20.91 15.11
CA PHE A 192 -1.26 20.72 13.71
C PHE A 192 -0.08 19.76 13.62
N VAL A 193 -0.21 18.75 12.78
CA VAL A 193 0.86 17.79 12.51
C VAL A 193 1.15 17.79 11.01
N PRO A 194 2.39 18.10 10.59
CA PRO A 194 2.74 18.02 9.18
C PRO A 194 2.78 16.56 8.73
N ALA A 195 2.27 16.29 7.53
CA ALA A 195 2.50 15.01 6.87
C ALA A 195 3.96 14.95 6.41
N THR A 196 4.70 13.97 6.91
CA THR A 196 6.04 13.68 6.42
C THR A 196 5.92 13.13 5.00
N GLU A 197 6.39 13.89 4.01
CA GLU A 197 6.54 13.39 2.65
C GLU A 197 7.62 12.31 2.64
N PHE A 198 7.28 11.10 2.16
CA PHE A 198 8.27 10.04 1.98
C PHE A 198 9.20 10.44 0.83
N GLN A 199 10.39 10.91 1.17
CA GLN A 199 11.47 11.10 0.21
C GLN A 199 12.01 9.71 -0.13
N GLU A 200 11.78 9.29 -1.37
CA GLU A 200 12.26 8.03 -1.89
C GLU A 200 13.79 8.05 -1.96
N THR A 201 14.44 7.45 -0.96
CA THR A 201 15.87 7.16 -1.06
C THR A 201 16.04 5.88 -1.88
N THR A 202 15.70 5.91 -3.18
CA THR A 202 16.20 4.87 -4.10
C THR A 202 17.72 4.97 -4.02
N GLN A 203 18.34 4.02 -3.32
CA GLN A 203 19.79 3.96 -3.23
C GLN A 203 20.30 3.43 -4.56
N TRP A 204 20.52 4.35 -5.49
CA TRP A 204 21.12 4.06 -6.79
C TRP A 204 22.46 3.35 -6.57
N ALA A 205 22.53 2.09 -6.94
CA ALA A 205 23.78 1.35 -6.95
C ALA A 205 24.43 1.49 -8.33
N SER A 206 25.75 1.70 -8.34
CA SER A 206 26.49 1.79 -9.60
C SER A 206 26.82 0.40 -10.10
N PHE A 207 26.34 0.05 -11.29
CA PHE A 207 26.69 -1.16 -12.01
C PHE A 207 27.48 -0.78 -13.27
N GLY A 208 28.81 -0.70 -13.11
CA GLY A 208 29.69 -0.16 -14.16
C GLY A 208 29.32 1.30 -14.51
N PRO A 209 29.12 1.65 -15.79
CA PRO A 209 28.73 3.00 -16.19
C PRO A 209 27.23 3.33 -15.95
N PHE A 210 26.41 2.34 -15.58
CA PHE A 210 24.96 2.52 -15.38
C PHE A 210 24.60 2.56 -13.90
N LYS A 211 23.55 3.31 -13.54
CA LYS A 211 22.95 3.31 -12.20
C LYS A 211 21.70 2.45 -12.24
N LEU A 212 21.69 1.38 -11.45
CA LEU A 212 20.57 0.44 -11.36
C LEU A 212 20.00 0.50 -9.94
N ASP A 213 18.73 0.12 -9.81
CA ASP A 213 18.15 -0.10 -8.50
C ASP A 213 18.89 -1.24 -7.79
N SER A 214 19.10 -1.07 -6.48
CA SER A 214 19.82 -2.04 -5.65
C SER A 214 19.14 -3.40 -5.60
N GLU A 215 17.80 -3.45 -5.74
CA GLU A 215 17.03 -4.70 -5.76
C GLU A 215 17.27 -5.54 -7.03
N GLU A 216 17.62 -4.89 -8.14
CA GLU A 216 17.84 -5.54 -9.44
C GLU A 216 19.29 -6.06 -9.60
N LEU A 217 20.22 -5.64 -8.74
CA LEU A 217 21.63 -6.05 -8.81
C LEU A 217 21.87 -7.56 -8.83
N PRO A 218 21.25 -8.40 -7.97
CA PRO A 218 21.45 -9.84 -8.03
C PRO A 218 20.99 -10.44 -9.36
N PHE A 219 19.91 -9.92 -9.96
CA PHE A 219 19.46 -10.33 -11.29
C PHE A 219 20.51 -9.99 -12.36
N TRP A 220 21.02 -8.76 -12.37
CA TRP A 220 22.04 -8.33 -13.33
C TRP A 220 23.37 -9.05 -13.15
N HIS A 221 23.80 -9.32 -11.92
CA HIS A 221 24.97 -10.14 -11.63
C HIS A 221 24.79 -11.58 -12.12
N LEU A 222 23.63 -12.19 -11.87
CA LEU A 222 23.32 -13.52 -12.39
C LEU A 222 23.36 -13.51 -13.93
N MET A 223 22.73 -12.54 -14.58
CA MET A 223 22.69 -12.43 -16.04
C MET A 223 24.08 -12.25 -16.66
N LEU A 224 24.97 -11.50 -15.98
CA LEU A 224 26.35 -11.29 -16.42
C LEU A 224 27.18 -12.58 -16.47
N TRP A 225 26.86 -13.58 -15.64
CA TRP A 225 27.49 -14.89 -15.68
C TRP A 225 26.74 -15.90 -16.56
N LEU A 226 25.41 -15.85 -16.54
CA LEU A 226 24.54 -16.85 -17.17
C LEU A 226 24.49 -16.70 -18.70
N VAL A 227 24.48 -15.48 -19.23
CA VAL A 227 24.53 -15.21 -20.67
C VAL A 227 25.82 -15.73 -21.33
N PRO A 228 27.04 -15.37 -20.86
CA PRO A 228 28.26 -15.89 -21.44
C PRO A 228 28.40 -17.41 -21.25
N ALA A 229 27.97 -17.97 -20.11
CA ALA A 229 27.95 -19.42 -19.92
C ALA A 229 27.03 -20.13 -20.95
N GLY A 230 25.85 -19.56 -21.23
CA GLY A 230 24.94 -20.05 -22.26
C GLY A 230 25.52 -19.94 -23.67
N VAL A 231 26.21 -18.83 -23.99
CA VAL A 231 26.91 -18.66 -25.28
C VAL A 231 28.05 -19.67 -25.44
N VAL A 232 28.85 -19.92 -24.39
CA VAL A 232 29.91 -20.92 -24.41
C VAL A 232 29.35 -22.33 -24.60
N LEU A 233 28.25 -22.67 -23.93
CA LEU A 233 27.55 -23.94 -24.12
C LEU A 233 27.07 -24.10 -25.57
N LEU A 234 26.48 -23.05 -26.14
CA LEU A 234 25.99 -23.05 -27.52
C LEU A 234 27.14 -23.20 -28.52
N LEU A 235 28.27 -22.51 -28.31
CA LEU A 235 29.48 -22.66 -29.11
C LEU A 235 30.08 -24.08 -29.00
N LEU A 236 30.08 -24.69 -27.81
CA LEU A 236 30.51 -26.07 -27.61
C LEU A 236 29.61 -27.08 -28.35
N ILE A 237 28.30 -26.88 -28.31
CA ILE A 237 27.33 -27.71 -29.04
C ILE A 237 27.55 -27.56 -30.56
N ILE A 238 27.76 -26.34 -31.04
CA ILE A 238 28.09 -26.08 -32.45
C ILE A 238 29.42 -26.74 -32.83
N ALA A 239 30.46 -26.64 -32.00
CA ALA A 239 31.74 -27.29 -32.23
C ALA A 239 31.62 -28.83 -32.26
N LEU A 240 30.82 -29.42 -31.38
CA LEU A 240 30.52 -30.86 -31.39
C LEU A 240 29.72 -31.29 -32.62
N LEU A 241 28.84 -30.43 -33.15
CA LEU A 241 28.06 -30.70 -34.37
C LEU A 241 28.88 -30.53 -35.66
N LEU A 242 29.79 -29.54 -35.72
CA LEU A 242 30.69 -29.37 -36.88
C LEU A 242 31.80 -30.43 -36.90
N ARG A 243 32.19 -30.97 -35.75
CA ARG A 243 33.26 -31.97 -35.61
C ARG A 243 32.65 -33.36 -35.36
N ASN A 244 31.94 -33.89 -36.34
CA ASN A 244 31.25 -35.19 -36.30
C ASN A 244 32.17 -36.39 -35.98
N ASP A 245 33.48 -36.22 -36.12
CA ASP A 245 34.49 -37.24 -35.77
C ASP A 245 34.64 -37.44 -34.24
N TRP A 246 34.26 -36.45 -33.42
CA TRP A 246 34.39 -36.49 -31.95
C TRP A 246 33.14 -37.08 -31.27
N GLY A 247 31.97 -36.95 -31.89
CA GLY A 247 30.73 -37.56 -31.38
C GLY A 247 30.80 -39.09 -31.37
N ALA A 248 31.41 -39.69 -32.41
CA ALA A 248 31.59 -41.13 -32.51
C ALA A 248 32.64 -41.70 -31.52
N ALA A 249 33.58 -40.87 -31.02
CA ALA A 249 34.66 -41.30 -30.14
C ALA A 249 34.30 -41.29 -28.64
N LEU A 250 33.37 -40.42 -28.21
CA LEU A 250 33.02 -40.25 -26.79
C LEU A 250 31.80 -41.08 -26.35
N LEU A 251 30.84 -41.34 -27.25
CA LEU A 251 29.64 -42.13 -26.95
C LEU A 251 29.87 -43.61 -26.55
N PRO A 252 30.88 -44.35 -27.07
CA PRO A 252 31.06 -45.75 -26.66
C PRO A 252 31.74 -45.92 -25.30
N ARG A 253 32.24 -44.85 -24.66
CA ARG A 253 32.91 -44.95 -23.35
C ARG A 253 31.97 -44.87 -22.14
N ILE A 254 30.71 -44.50 -22.35
CA ILE A 254 29.75 -44.25 -21.25
C ILE A 254 28.75 -45.41 -21.07
N TRP A 255 28.75 -46.41 -21.98
CA TRP A 255 27.82 -47.55 -21.92
C TRP A 255 28.57 -48.88 -21.81
N PHE A 256 29.08 -49.17 -20.61
CA PHE A 256 29.65 -50.47 -20.26
C PHE A 256 28.79 -51.15 -19.18
N TRP A 257 27.59 -51.60 -19.54
CA TRP A 257 26.93 -52.73 -18.88
C TRP A 257 25.82 -53.30 -19.77
N ALA A 258 26.10 -54.42 -20.43
CA ALA A 258 25.08 -55.29 -21.01
C ALA A 258 25.21 -56.65 -20.28
N PRO A 259 24.13 -57.19 -19.69
CA PRO A 259 24.21 -58.46 -18.97
C PRO A 259 24.27 -59.64 -19.95
N ASN A 260 25.17 -60.57 -19.62
CA ASN A 260 25.54 -61.78 -20.33
C ASN A 260 24.33 -62.72 -20.54
N ARG A 261 24.01 -63.07 -21.79
CA ARG A 261 22.99 -64.09 -22.10
C ARG A 261 23.60 -65.49 -22.04
N SER A 262 23.15 -66.26 -21.06
CA SER A 262 23.41 -67.69 -20.88
C SER A 262 22.97 -68.51 -22.10
N THR A 263 23.89 -69.30 -22.66
CA THR A 263 23.60 -70.35 -23.65
C THR A 263 23.20 -71.65 -22.95
N VAL A 264 21.96 -72.09 -23.16
CA VAL A 264 21.49 -73.46 -22.85
C VAL A 264 21.78 -74.34 -24.07
N PRO A 265 22.40 -75.54 -23.93
CA PRO A 265 22.58 -76.45 -25.05
C PRO A 265 21.32 -77.29 -25.29
N ALA A 266 20.87 -77.35 -26.54
CA ALA A 266 19.88 -78.31 -27.01
C ALA A 266 20.59 -79.56 -27.56
N ARG A 267 20.01 -80.72 -27.23
CA ARG A 267 20.36 -82.10 -27.60
C ARG A 267 20.68 -82.32 -29.09
N ALA A 268 21.60 -83.25 -29.33
CA ALA A 268 21.39 -84.39 -30.23
C ALA A 268 21.63 -85.66 -29.41
#